data_AF-K2RLP1-F1
#
_entry.id   AF-K2RLP1-F1
#
_cell.length_a   1.000
_cell.length_b   1.000
_cell.length_c   1.000
_cell.angle_alpha   90.00
_cell.angle_beta   90.00
_cell.angle_gamma   90.00
#
_symmetry.space_group_name_H-M   'P 1'
#
loop_
_entity.id
_entity.type
_entity.pdbx_description
1 polymer ?
#
loop_
_entity_poly.entity_id
_entity_poly.type
_entity_poly.pdbx_seq_one_letter_code
_entity_poly.pdbx_strand_id
1 'polypeptide(L)'
;MAPTSGGQYHWVSEFAPPQYQKFLSYSAGWMSTLGWLASFASSCFVCATLIEICAEVISPEFGFTNWQYTLIMLALIVVTIFFNTVGAASLPALETASLFAHIIGFFVIMIICWAMCRPLNSGKEVFTEFVNSGGWSNMGTACLISQVTVMYCNLGSDSIVHISEEVEDASWIVPRAMWWSYVINVFLGIIMLITMLFGIGSLEATLEADAPYLNLFNNTGSTGVALFLTIVLLLLIFAGNITTLATVSRELWAFSRDKGFPFSSWISHVS
;
A
#
# COMPACT_ATOMS: atom_id res chain seq x y z
N MET A 1 -24.09 -11.30 -2.38
CA MET A 1 -22.81 -11.38 -1.65
C MET A 1 -23.11 -11.97 -0.28
N ALA A 2 -22.26 -12.86 0.25
CA ALA A 2 -22.31 -13.25 1.66
C ALA A 2 -21.43 -12.24 2.44
N PRO A 3 -22.01 -11.21 3.08
CA PRO A 3 -21.23 -10.12 3.66
C PRO A 3 -20.74 -10.55 5.04
N THR A 4 -19.67 -11.34 5.07
CA THR A 4 -19.03 -11.76 6.31
C THR A 4 -17.59 -11.29 6.33
N SER A 5 -17.03 -11.12 7.54
CA SER A 5 -15.64 -10.70 7.71
C SER A 5 -14.62 -11.72 7.17
N GLY A 6 -15.06 -12.96 6.86
CA GLY A 6 -14.27 -13.98 6.20
C GLY A 6 -14.02 -13.74 4.71
N GLY A 7 -14.76 -12.82 4.09
CA GLY A 7 -14.49 -12.32 2.75
C GLY A 7 -14.24 -13.39 1.70
N GLN A 8 -13.08 -13.31 1.05
CA GLN A 8 -12.74 -14.10 -0.13
C GLN A 8 -12.83 -15.62 0.12
N TYR A 9 -12.26 -16.12 1.23
CA TYR A 9 -12.28 -17.56 1.50
C TYR A 9 -13.69 -18.07 1.79
N HIS A 10 -14.53 -17.23 2.41
CA HIS A 10 -15.91 -17.57 2.68
C HIS A 10 -16.74 -17.57 1.38
N TRP A 11 -16.51 -16.63 0.48
CA TRP A 11 -17.14 -16.63 -0.85
C TRP A 11 -16.74 -17.87 -1.66
N VAL A 12 -15.46 -18.25 -1.64
CA VAL A 12 -15.02 -19.50 -2.27
C VAL A 12 -15.70 -20.69 -1.63
N SER A 13 -15.87 -20.69 -0.30
CA SER A 13 -16.60 -21.76 0.38
C SER A 13 -18.07 -21.83 -0.04
N GLU A 14 -18.73 -20.73 -0.39
CA GLU A 14 -20.15 -20.78 -0.78
C GLU A 14 -20.38 -21.06 -2.27
N PHE A 15 -19.46 -20.62 -3.14
CA PHE A 15 -19.67 -20.66 -4.58
C PHE A 15 -18.86 -21.71 -5.32
N ALA A 16 -17.80 -22.28 -4.71
CA ALA A 16 -17.01 -23.31 -5.35
C ALA A 16 -17.78 -24.64 -5.47
N PRO A 17 -17.53 -25.45 -6.51
CA PRO A 17 -18.09 -26.79 -6.63
C PRO A 17 -17.81 -27.62 -5.37
N PRO A 18 -18.79 -28.40 -4.84
CA PRO A 18 -18.65 -29.12 -3.56
C PRO A 18 -17.40 -30.00 -3.46
N GLN A 19 -16.97 -30.56 -4.59
CA GLN A 19 -15.78 -31.43 -4.69
C GLN A 19 -14.45 -30.71 -4.43
N TYR A 20 -14.38 -29.39 -4.66
CA TYR A 20 -13.17 -28.58 -4.49
C TYR A 20 -13.29 -27.52 -3.40
N GLN A 21 -14.50 -27.29 -2.89
CA GLN A 21 -14.86 -26.24 -1.94
C GLN A 21 -13.86 -26.11 -0.78
N LYS A 22 -13.57 -27.20 -0.07
CA LYS A 22 -12.65 -27.19 1.09
C LYS A 22 -11.22 -26.79 0.73
N PHE A 23 -10.69 -27.34 -0.35
CA PHE A 23 -9.32 -27.06 -0.78
C PHE A 23 -9.20 -25.61 -1.25
N LEU A 24 -10.11 -25.18 -2.11
CA LEU A 24 -10.09 -23.83 -2.68
C LEU A 24 -10.32 -22.75 -1.61
N SER A 25 -11.26 -22.96 -0.68
CA SER A 25 -11.49 -21.99 0.40
C SER A 25 -10.30 -21.91 1.34
N TYR A 26 -9.70 -23.04 1.71
CA TYR A 26 -8.51 -23.06 2.55
C TYR A 26 -7.32 -22.36 1.89
N SER A 27 -7.06 -22.64 0.60
CA SER A 27 -6.03 -21.96 -0.16
C SER A 27 -6.30 -20.46 -0.29
N ALA A 28 -7.55 -20.06 -0.55
CA ALA A 28 -7.93 -18.65 -0.62
C ALA A 28 -7.69 -17.93 0.71
N GLY A 29 -8.04 -18.55 1.84
CA GLY A 29 -7.79 -18.00 3.18
C GLY A 29 -6.30 -17.76 3.43
N TRP A 30 -5.46 -18.76 3.18
CA TRP A 30 -4.01 -18.60 3.35
C TRP A 30 -3.40 -17.57 2.42
N MET A 31 -3.79 -17.56 1.14
CA MET A 31 -3.26 -16.59 0.17
C MET A 31 -3.66 -15.15 0.54
N SER A 32 -4.91 -14.95 0.98
CA SER A 32 -5.39 -13.67 1.50
C SER A 32 -4.56 -13.25 2.71
N THR A 33 -4.39 -14.12 3.70
CA THR A 33 -3.74 -13.74 4.96
C THR A 33 -2.26 -13.47 4.79
N LEU A 34 -1.57 -14.28 3.99
CA LEU A 34 -0.18 -14.02 3.64
C LEU A 34 -0.04 -12.72 2.84
N GLY A 35 -0.98 -12.41 1.95
CA GLY A 35 -1.03 -11.17 1.19
C GLY A 35 -1.14 -9.94 2.09
N TRP A 36 -2.11 -9.94 3.01
CA TRP A 36 -2.32 -8.86 3.97
C TRP A 36 -1.13 -8.67 4.92
N LEU A 37 -0.58 -9.76 5.46
CA LEU A 37 0.62 -9.72 6.32
C LEU A 37 1.85 -9.18 5.58
N ALA A 38 2.10 -9.67 4.36
CA ALA A 38 3.21 -9.21 3.54
C ALA A 38 3.06 -7.75 3.13
N SER A 39 1.83 -7.33 2.80
CA SER A 39 1.52 -5.93 2.47
C SER A 39 1.81 -4.99 3.65
N PHE A 40 1.39 -5.36 4.86
CA PHE A 40 1.67 -4.58 6.06
C PHE A 40 3.17 -4.51 6.38
N ALA A 41 3.89 -5.64 6.27
CA ALA A 41 5.34 -5.64 6.47
C ALA A 41 6.06 -4.79 5.41
N SER A 42 5.64 -4.86 4.15
CA SER A 42 6.22 -4.08 3.05
C SER A 42 5.98 -2.58 3.24
N SER A 43 4.79 -2.18 3.67
CA SER A 43 4.50 -0.76 3.90
C SER A 43 5.23 -0.19 5.13
N CYS A 44 5.49 -1.01 6.16
CA CYS A 44 6.40 -0.63 7.25
C CYS A 44 7.84 -0.42 6.76
N PHE A 45 8.31 -1.25 5.83
CA PHE A 45 9.63 -1.07 5.20
C PHE A 45 9.69 0.25 4.42
N VAL A 46 8.66 0.59 3.64
CA VAL A 46 8.57 1.88 2.94
C VAL A 46 8.64 3.06 3.90
N CYS A 47 7.94 3.01 5.04
CA CYS A 47 8.06 4.05 6.08
C CYS A 47 9.49 4.16 6.62
N ALA A 48 10.18 3.05 6.87
CA ALA A 48 11.56 3.06 7.34
C ALA A 48 12.50 3.72 6.31
N THR A 49 12.33 3.40 5.01
CA THR A 49 13.08 4.04 3.92
C THR A 49 12.80 5.54 3.85
N LEU A 50 11.55 5.99 4.02
CA LEU A 50 11.23 7.42 4.02
C LEU A 50 11.83 8.16 5.22
N ILE A 51 11.97 7.49 6.37
CA ILE A 51 12.67 8.04 7.54
C ILE A 51 14.17 8.20 7.24
N GLU A 52 14.78 7.22 6.58
CA GLU A 52 16.18 7.30 6.14
C GLU A 52 16.40 8.47 5.19
N ILE A 53 15.55 8.59 4.17
CA ILE A 53 15.59 9.68 3.20
C ILE A 53 15.52 11.05 3.89
N CYS A 54 14.68 11.18 4.94
CA CYS A 54 14.64 12.43 5.72
C CYS A 54 15.98 12.74 6.41
N ALA A 55 16.73 11.72 6.83
CA ALA A 55 18.05 11.88 7.44
C ALA A 55 19.15 12.13 6.39
N GLU A 56 19.10 11.45 5.24
CA GLU A 56 20.00 11.65 4.09
C GLU A 56 19.99 13.10 3.60
N VAL A 57 18.82 13.74 3.60
CA VAL A 57 18.66 15.15 3.23
C VAL A 57 19.53 16.08 4.10
N ILE A 58 19.76 15.71 5.36
CA ILE A 58 20.60 16.48 6.30
C ILE A 58 22.06 15.99 6.26
N SER A 59 22.27 14.69 6.07
CA SER A 59 23.57 14.03 6.06
C SER A 59 23.64 13.04 4.89
N PRO A 60 24.18 13.42 3.72
CA PRO A 60 24.12 12.61 2.50
C PRO A 60 24.79 11.24 2.55
N GLU A 61 25.69 11.01 3.52
CA GLU A 61 26.34 9.71 3.72
C GLU A 61 25.63 8.83 4.76
N PHE A 62 24.49 9.29 5.29
CA PHE A 62 23.71 8.54 6.24
C PHE A 62 22.91 7.46 5.52
N GLY A 63 23.02 6.22 5.97
CA GLY A 63 22.13 5.16 5.53
C GLY A 63 21.94 4.11 6.61
N PHE A 64 20.75 3.51 6.68
CA PHE A 64 20.50 2.45 7.64
C PHE A 64 21.08 1.14 7.14
N THR A 65 21.74 0.43 8.03
CA THR A 65 22.07 -0.98 7.83
C THR A 65 20.83 -1.86 7.95
N ASN A 66 20.84 -3.05 7.35
CA ASN A 66 19.68 -3.96 7.31
C ASN A 66 19.06 -4.27 8.69
N TRP A 67 19.85 -4.33 9.76
CA TRP A 67 19.33 -4.57 11.11
C TRP A 67 18.64 -3.32 11.68
N GLN A 68 19.10 -2.11 11.34
CA GLN A 68 18.46 -0.85 11.75
C GLN A 68 17.09 -0.71 11.09
N TYR A 69 16.98 -1.04 9.79
CA TYR A 69 15.71 -1.16 9.10
C TYR A 69 14.72 -2.05 9.87
N THR A 70 15.15 -3.25 10.23
CA THR A 70 14.32 -4.20 11.01
C THR A 70 13.85 -3.58 12.33
N LEU A 71 14.72 -2.91 13.08
CA LEU A 71 14.34 -2.28 14.36
C LEU A 71 13.34 -1.11 14.18
N ILE A 72 13.51 -0.30 13.14
CA ILE A 72 12.58 0.79 12.83
C ILE A 72 11.22 0.22 12.44
N MET A 73 11.19 -0.81 11.59
CA MET A 73 9.95 -1.50 11.25
C MET A 73 9.25 -2.05 12.50
N LEU A 74 9.99 -2.71 13.41
CA LEU A 74 9.43 -3.20 14.67
C LEU A 74 8.89 -2.06 15.54
N ALA A 75 9.58 -0.93 15.61
CA ALA A 75 9.11 0.24 16.34
C ALA A 75 7.80 0.79 15.74
N LEU A 76 7.72 0.92 14.41
CA LEU A 76 6.50 1.34 13.71
C LEU A 76 5.35 0.37 13.97
N ILE A 77 5.61 -0.94 13.94
CA ILE A 77 4.62 -1.98 14.25
C ILE A 77 4.10 -1.80 15.68
N VAL A 78 4.97 -1.62 16.67
CA VAL A 78 4.56 -1.40 18.07
C VAL A 78 3.64 -0.18 18.20
N VAL A 79 3.96 0.92 17.49
CA VAL A 79 3.10 2.12 17.50
C VAL A 79 1.75 1.83 16.84
N THR A 80 1.72 1.14 15.70
CA THR A 80 0.45 0.77 15.05
C THR A 80 -0.40 -0.16 15.92
N ILE A 81 0.21 -1.10 16.65
CA ILE A 81 -0.48 -1.96 17.64
C ILE A 81 -1.08 -1.12 18.76
N PHE A 82 -0.35 -0.14 19.28
CA PHE A 82 -0.87 0.75 20.32
C PHE A 82 -2.13 1.50 19.86
N PHE A 83 -2.13 2.06 18.65
CA PHE A 83 -3.32 2.71 18.08
C PHE A 83 -4.49 1.74 17.87
N ASN A 84 -4.22 0.50 17.47
CA ASN A 84 -5.25 -0.51 17.24
C ASN A 84 -5.80 -1.14 18.52
N THR A 85 -5.07 -1.08 19.64
CA THR A 85 -5.47 -1.70 20.91
C THR A 85 -6.02 -0.67 21.89
N VAL A 86 -5.25 0.37 22.20
CA VAL A 86 -5.63 1.42 23.16
C VAL A 86 -6.43 2.52 22.47
N GLY A 87 -6.07 2.84 21.22
CA GLY A 87 -6.70 3.89 20.42
C GLY A 87 -7.91 3.45 19.60
N ALA A 88 -8.41 2.22 19.78
CA ALA A 88 -9.42 1.62 18.91
C ALA A 88 -10.69 2.48 18.74
N ALA A 89 -11.14 3.14 19.81
CA ALA A 89 -12.31 4.03 19.78
C ALA A 89 -12.12 5.28 18.89
N SER A 90 -10.88 5.67 18.60
CA SER A 90 -10.54 6.80 17.73
C SER A 90 -10.29 6.40 16.27
N LEU A 91 -10.25 5.09 15.97
CA LEU A 91 -9.97 4.60 14.61
C LEU A 91 -10.94 5.15 13.56
N PRO A 92 -12.27 5.20 13.76
CA PRO A 92 -13.17 5.73 12.73
C PRO A 92 -12.90 7.20 12.37
N ALA A 93 -12.53 8.01 13.37
CA ALA A 93 -12.17 9.40 13.15
C ALA A 93 -10.82 9.52 12.42
N LEU A 94 -9.85 8.66 12.77
CA LEU A 94 -8.55 8.59 12.11
C LEU A 94 -8.67 8.14 10.65
N GLU A 95 -9.52 7.16 10.36
CA GLU A 95 -9.82 6.70 8.99
C GLU A 95 -10.42 7.82 8.14
N THR A 96 -11.38 8.55 8.70
CA THR A 96 -12.00 9.71 8.04
C THR A 96 -10.97 10.81 7.78
N ALA A 97 -10.15 11.14 8.76
CA ALA A 97 -9.09 12.14 8.61
C ALA A 97 -8.03 11.69 7.58
N SER A 98 -7.67 10.41 7.59
CA SER A 98 -6.73 9.80 6.64
C SER A 98 -7.25 9.88 5.20
N LEU A 99 -8.55 9.65 4.98
CA LEU A 99 -9.18 9.81 3.66
C LEU A 99 -9.03 11.24 3.12
N PHE A 100 -9.37 12.26 3.91
CA PHE A 100 -9.21 13.65 3.48
C PHE A 100 -7.74 14.01 3.29
N ALA A 101 -6.86 13.57 4.20
CA ALA A 101 -5.42 13.78 4.09
C ALA A 101 -4.84 13.13 2.83
N HIS A 102 -5.32 11.95 2.44
CA HIS A 102 -4.92 11.26 1.21
C HIS A 102 -5.27 12.08 -0.04
N ILE A 103 -6.52 12.55 -0.14
CA ILE A 103 -6.96 13.38 -1.28
C ILE A 103 -6.19 14.70 -1.32
N ILE A 104 -6.02 15.37 -0.18
CA ILE A 104 -5.27 16.64 -0.10
C ILE A 104 -3.80 16.41 -0.45
N GLY A 105 -3.18 15.36 0.11
CA GLY A 105 -1.80 14.97 -0.13
C GLY A 105 -1.53 14.68 -1.61
N PHE A 106 -2.45 13.98 -2.28
CA PHE A 106 -2.40 13.78 -3.73
C PHE A 106 -2.26 15.11 -4.48
N PHE A 107 -3.15 16.08 -4.21
CA PHE A 107 -3.09 17.38 -4.88
C PHE A 107 -1.84 18.17 -4.50
N VAL A 108 -1.44 18.17 -3.24
CA VAL A 108 -0.24 18.87 -2.76
C VAL A 108 1.01 18.36 -3.49
N ILE A 109 1.23 17.05 -3.50
CA ILE A 109 2.39 16.44 -4.17
C ILE A 109 2.33 16.73 -5.67
N MET A 110 1.19 16.50 -6.31
CA MET A 110 1.03 16.71 -7.76
C MET A 110 1.30 18.16 -8.16
N ILE A 111 0.69 19.13 -7.48
CA ILE A 111 0.84 20.56 -7.79
C ILE A 111 2.28 21.00 -7.61
N ILE A 112 2.93 20.60 -6.52
CA ILE A 112 4.34 20.96 -6.27
C ILE A 112 5.26 20.35 -7.33
N CYS A 113 5.06 19.08 -7.70
CA CYS A 113 5.84 18.45 -8.76
C CYS A 113 5.72 19.22 -10.09
N TRP A 114 4.51 19.55 -10.54
CA TRP A 114 4.33 20.32 -11.77
C TRP A 114 4.91 21.75 -11.69
N ALA A 115 4.73 22.41 -10.54
CA ALA A 115 5.19 23.77 -10.35
C ALA A 115 6.72 23.86 -10.29
N MET A 116 7.38 22.91 -9.63
CA MET A 116 8.77 23.04 -9.21
C MET A 116 9.73 22.03 -9.83
N CYS A 117 9.32 20.80 -10.15
CA CYS A 117 10.25 19.80 -10.67
C CYS A 117 10.84 20.24 -12.02
N ARG A 118 12.16 20.27 -12.13
CA ARG A 118 12.88 20.59 -13.37
C ARG A 118 14.14 19.70 -13.49
N PRO A 119 14.54 19.31 -14.72
CA PRO A 119 13.81 19.47 -15.97
C PRO A 119 12.54 18.61 -16.01
N LEU A 120 11.59 18.96 -16.88
CA LEU A 120 10.46 18.09 -17.18
C LEU A 120 10.78 17.25 -18.42
N ASN A 121 10.55 15.95 -18.33
CA ASN A 121 10.72 15.03 -19.45
C ASN A 121 9.73 15.35 -20.59
N SER A 122 10.05 14.95 -21.81
CA SER A 122 9.19 15.25 -22.96
C SER A 122 7.97 14.32 -23.00
N GLY A 123 6.86 14.79 -23.58
CA GLY A 123 5.69 13.92 -23.77
C GLY A 123 5.99 12.69 -24.66
N LYS A 124 6.96 12.80 -25.57
CA LYS A 124 7.42 11.66 -26.37
C LYS A 124 8.06 10.60 -25.46
N GLU A 125 8.97 11.01 -24.60
CA GLU A 125 9.63 10.12 -23.64
C GLU A 125 8.61 9.43 -22.73
N VAL A 126 7.70 10.21 -22.14
CA VAL A 126 6.69 9.69 -21.19
C VAL A 126 5.70 8.72 -21.83
N PHE A 127 5.22 8.98 -23.06
CA PHE A 127 4.12 8.21 -23.66
C PHE A 127 4.55 7.21 -24.73
N THR A 128 5.78 7.28 -25.23
CA THR A 128 6.19 6.46 -26.40
C THR A 128 7.48 5.67 -26.18
N GLU A 129 8.28 6.00 -25.17
CA GLU A 129 9.51 5.28 -24.90
C GLU A 129 9.29 4.17 -23.87
N PHE A 130 9.74 2.97 -24.21
CA PHE A 130 9.63 1.78 -23.38
C PHE A 130 11.02 1.20 -23.17
N VAL A 131 11.36 0.90 -21.91
CA VAL A 131 12.69 0.44 -21.52
C VAL A 131 12.60 -0.96 -20.91
N ASN A 132 13.50 -1.85 -21.34
CA ASN A 132 13.62 -3.21 -20.82
C ASN A 132 15.00 -3.40 -20.19
N SER A 133 15.17 -2.91 -18.96
CA SER A 133 16.40 -3.07 -18.18
C SER A 133 16.51 -4.45 -17.50
N GLY A 134 15.42 -5.23 -17.51
CA GLY A 134 15.37 -6.56 -16.86
C GLY A 134 15.95 -7.70 -17.69
N GLY A 135 16.42 -7.44 -18.91
CA GLY A 135 17.01 -8.46 -19.78
C GLY A 135 15.99 -9.43 -20.40
N TRP A 136 14.70 -9.07 -20.43
CA TRP A 136 13.67 -9.93 -21.01
C TRP A 136 13.83 -10.03 -22.54
N SER A 137 13.44 -11.16 -23.12
CA SER A 137 13.62 -11.41 -24.57
C SER A 137 12.83 -10.48 -25.48
N ASN A 138 11.75 -9.86 -24.98
CA ASN A 138 10.93 -8.90 -25.72
C ASN A 138 10.20 -7.94 -24.77
N MET A 139 9.74 -6.81 -25.32
CA MET A 139 9.05 -5.76 -24.56
C MET A 139 7.71 -6.23 -23.97
N GLY A 140 6.96 -7.09 -24.68
CA GLY A 140 5.69 -7.60 -24.17
C GLY A 140 5.86 -8.38 -22.87
N THR A 141 6.88 -9.23 -22.79
CA THR A 141 7.25 -9.93 -21.55
C THR A 141 7.70 -8.95 -20.47
N ALA A 142 8.54 -7.96 -20.80
CA ALA A 142 8.95 -6.93 -19.84
C ALA A 142 7.75 -6.18 -19.24
N CYS A 143 6.76 -5.80 -20.06
CA CYS A 143 5.53 -5.16 -19.62
C CYS A 143 4.67 -6.07 -18.72
N LEU A 144 4.56 -7.36 -19.05
CA LEU A 144 3.84 -8.33 -18.22
C LEU A 144 4.53 -8.58 -16.87
N ILE A 145 5.84 -8.38 -16.77
CA ILE A 145 6.56 -8.48 -15.50
C ILE A 145 6.42 -7.17 -14.71
N SER A 146 6.50 -6.02 -15.37
CA SER A 146 6.36 -4.71 -14.70
C SER A 146 4.97 -4.48 -14.11
N GLN A 147 3.92 -5.16 -14.62
CA GLN A 147 2.57 -5.05 -14.09
C GLN A 147 2.47 -5.45 -12.60
N VAL A 148 3.37 -6.31 -12.12
CA VAL A 148 3.35 -6.80 -10.72
C VAL A 148 3.49 -5.65 -9.74
N THR A 149 4.37 -4.69 -10.03
CA THR A 149 4.55 -3.48 -9.20
C THR A 149 3.31 -2.58 -9.24
N VAL A 150 2.64 -2.49 -10.39
CA VAL A 150 1.39 -1.72 -10.52
C VAL A 150 0.24 -2.39 -9.77
N MET A 151 0.17 -3.73 -9.80
CA MET A 151 -0.82 -4.49 -9.04
C MET A 151 -0.69 -4.20 -7.53
N TYR A 152 0.54 -4.15 -7.02
CA TYR A 152 0.80 -3.80 -5.61
C TYR A 152 0.19 -2.45 -5.22
N CYS A 153 0.31 -1.42 -6.06
CA CYS A 153 -0.26 -0.09 -5.80
C CYS A 153 -1.80 -0.05 -5.78
N ASN A 154 -2.47 -1.11 -6.24
CA ASN A 154 -3.93 -1.19 -6.33
C ASN A 154 -4.52 -2.27 -5.40
N LEU A 155 -3.71 -2.84 -4.50
CA LEU A 155 -4.18 -3.79 -3.48
C LEU A 155 -4.99 -3.10 -2.38
N GLY A 156 -5.80 -3.89 -1.67
CA GLY A 156 -6.48 -3.47 -0.45
C GLY A 156 -7.83 -2.80 -0.64
N SER A 157 -8.34 -2.69 -1.88
CA SER A 157 -9.72 -2.22 -2.14
C SER A 157 -10.79 -3.11 -1.48
N ASP A 158 -10.46 -4.36 -1.18
CA ASP A 158 -11.28 -5.34 -0.49
C ASP A 158 -11.19 -5.28 1.04
N SER A 159 -10.38 -4.38 1.62
CA SER A 159 -10.27 -4.16 3.07
C SER A 159 -11.62 -4.08 3.78
N ILE A 160 -12.59 -3.36 3.20
CA ILE A 160 -13.93 -3.18 3.77
C ILE A 160 -14.69 -4.50 3.96
N VAL A 161 -14.32 -5.57 3.25
CA VAL A 161 -14.93 -6.88 3.41
C VAL A 161 -14.71 -7.42 4.82
N HIS A 162 -13.54 -7.16 5.40
CA HIS A 162 -13.17 -7.66 6.72
C HIS A 162 -13.88 -6.93 7.88
N ILE A 163 -14.66 -5.89 7.57
CA ILE A 163 -15.57 -5.20 8.50
C ILE A 163 -17.03 -5.32 8.07
N SER A 164 -17.37 -6.24 7.17
CA SER A 164 -18.75 -6.37 6.64
C SER A 164 -19.79 -6.57 7.74
N GLU A 165 -19.43 -7.22 8.84
CA GLU A 165 -20.33 -7.45 9.99
C GLU A 165 -20.68 -6.16 10.76
N GLU A 166 -19.90 -5.08 10.58
CA GLU A 166 -20.08 -3.77 11.22
C GLU A 166 -20.78 -2.75 10.29
N VAL A 167 -21.01 -3.11 9.02
CA VAL A 167 -21.56 -2.21 7.99
C VAL A 167 -23.07 -2.38 7.86
N GLU A 168 -23.82 -1.28 8.02
CA GLU A 168 -25.25 -1.25 7.73
C GLU A 168 -25.50 -1.56 6.24
N ASP A 169 -26.47 -2.42 5.92
CA ASP A 169 -26.75 -2.86 4.55
C ASP A 169 -25.51 -3.38 3.79
N ALA A 170 -24.64 -4.14 4.48
CA ALA A 170 -23.36 -4.62 3.95
C ALA A 170 -23.44 -5.28 2.56
N SER A 171 -24.53 -6.01 2.26
CA SER A 171 -24.73 -6.65 0.95
C SER A 171 -24.75 -5.67 -0.24
N TRP A 172 -25.03 -4.40 0.02
CA TRP A 172 -25.08 -3.33 -0.96
C TRP A 172 -23.91 -2.35 -0.81
N ILE A 173 -23.58 -1.96 0.42
CA ILE A 173 -22.55 -0.95 0.68
C ILE A 173 -21.14 -1.50 0.38
N VAL A 174 -20.81 -2.69 0.88
CA VAL A 174 -19.47 -3.29 0.73
C VAL A 174 -19.03 -3.41 -0.74
N PRO A 175 -19.82 -4.01 -1.65
CA PRO A 175 -19.42 -4.10 -3.06
C PRO A 175 -19.27 -2.72 -3.74
N ARG A 176 -20.12 -1.75 -3.40
CA ARG A 176 -20.06 -0.40 -3.97
C ARG A 176 -18.84 0.37 -3.50
N ALA A 177 -18.55 0.31 -2.21
CA ALA A 177 -17.39 0.96 -1.61
C ALA A 177 -16.09 0.38 -2.18
N MET A 178 -15.99 -0.95 -2.30
CA MET A 178 -14.85 -1.62 -2.94
C MET A 178 -14.65 -1.15 -4.38
N TRP A 179 -15.73 -1.17 -5.19
CA TRP A 179 -15.66 -0.76 -6.59
C TRP A 179 -15.24 0.70 -6.77
N TRP A 180 -15.88 1.63 -6.05
CA TRP A 180 -15.56 3.05 -6.15
C TRP A 180 -14.18 3.38 -5.59
N SER A 181 -13.78 2.74 -4.49
CA SER A 181 -12.41 2.87 -3.96
C SER A 181 -11.38 2.45 -5.00
N TYR A 182 -11.56 1.29 -5.62
CA TYR A 182 -10.66 0.81 -6.67
C TYR A 182 -10.61 1.78 -7.86
N VAL A 183 -11.77 2.14 -8.44
CA VAL A 183 -11.84 3.00 -9.63
C VAL A 183 -11.19 4.36 -9.37
N ILE A 184 -11.52 5.02 -8.25
CA ILE A 184 -10.96 6.34 -7.91
C ILE A 184 -9.45 6.24 -7.74
N ASN A 185 -8.95 5.23 -7.01
CA ASN A 185 -7.51 5.07 -6.80
C ASN A 185 -6.75 4.74 -8.09
N VAL A 186 -7.31 3.94 -9.00
CA VAL A 186 -6.70 3.69 -10.31
C VAL A 186 -6.58 5.00 -11.11
N PHE A 187 -7.64 5.83 -11.13
CA PHE A 187 -7.59 7.11 -11.83
C PHE A 187 -6.56 8.07 -11.21
N LEU A 188 -6.53 8.21 -9.88
CA LEU A 188 -5.54 9.04 -9.19
C LEU A 188 -4.12 8.51 -9.42
N GLY A 189 -3.92 7.20 -9.36
CA GLY A 189 -2.65 6.54 -9.60
C GLY A 189 -2.10 6.80 -10.99
N ILE A 190 -2.95 6.74 -12.03
CA ILE A 190 -2.55 7.08 -13.41
C ILE A 190 -2.10 8.54 -13.51
N ILE A 191 -2.84 9.47 -12.93
CA ILE A 191 -2.50 10.90 -12.95
C ILE A 191 -1.17 11.16 -12.22
N MET A 192 -0.97 10.53 -11.06
CA MET A 192 0.27 10.66 -10.30
C MET A 192 1.44 10.03 -11.05
N LEU A 193 1.26 8.84 -11.65
CA LEU A 193 2.30 8.17 -12.44
C LEU A 193 2.77 9.06 -13.60
N ILE A 194 1.84 9.67 -14.34
CA ILE A 194 2.17 10.62 -15.41
C ILE A 194 2.95 11.80 -14.83
N THR A 195 2.48 12.38 -13.71
CA THR A 195 3.16 13.48 -13.03
C THR A 195 4.60 13.12 -12.64
N MET A 196 4.81 11.93 -12.09
CA MET A 196 6.14 11.43 -11.73
C MET A 196 7.02 11.25 -12.96
N LEU A 197 6.54 10.60 -14.02
CA LEU A 197 7.31 10.37 -15.25
C LEU A 197 7.75 11.69 -15.91
N PHE A 198 6.92 12.74 -15.84
CA PHE A 198 7.32 14.07 -16.28
C PHE A 198 8.36 14.72 -15.36
N GLY A 199 8.28 14.54 -14.04
CA GLY A 199 9.13 15.23 -13.06
C GLY A 199 10.42 14.50 -12.65
N ILE A 200 10.59 13.22 -12.98
CA ILE A 200 11.66 12.37 -12.43
C ILE A 200 13.04 12.60 -13.05
N GLY A 201 13.10 13.21 -14.25
CA GLY A 201 14.35 13.43 -14.97
C GLY A 201 14.90 12.13 -15.57
N SER A 202 16.22 11.94 -15.50
CA SER A 202 16.88 10.76 -16.09
C SER A 202 16.42 9.45 -15.44
N LEU A 203 15.84 8.57 -16.25
CA LEU A 203 15.43 7.23 -15.82
C LEU A 203 16.63 6.38 -15.38
N GLU A 204 17.77 6.48 -16.07
CA GLU A 204 18.99 5.71 -15.76
C GLU A 204 19.51 6.08 -14.36
N ALA A 205 19.67 7.37 -14.08
CA ALA A 205 20.10 7.84 -12.75
C ALA A 205 19.11 7.47 -11.64
N THR A 206 17.82 7.32 -11.99
CA THR A 206 16.78 6.90 -11.05
C THR A 206 16.86 5.41 -10.74
N LEU A 207 17.20 4.57 -11.72
CA LEU A 207 17.37 3.13 -11.53
C LEU A 207 18.63 2.78 -10.74
N GLU A 208 19.65 3.63 -10.79
CA GLU A 208 20.90 3.44 -10.05
C GLU A 208 20.88 4.02 -8.63
N ALA A 209 19.88 4.85 -8.30
CA ALA A 209 19.79 5.49 -6.99
C ALA A 209 19.31 4.50 -5.91
N ASP A 210 19.91 4.57 -4.72
CA ASP A 210 19.48 3.80 -3.55
C ASP A 210 18.05 4.19 -3.10
N ALA A 211 17.68 5.45 -3.32
CA ALA A 211 16.34 5.99 -3.05
C ALA A 211 15.75 6.68 -4.30
N PRO A 212 15.19 5.94 -5.27
CA PRO A 212 14.66 6.50 -6.52
C PRO A 212 13.60 7.60 -6.34
N TYR A 213 12.80 7.51 -5.28
CA TYR A 213 11.77 8.50 -4.92
C TYR A 213 12.36 9.87 -4.57
N LEU A 214 13.58 9.89 -4.01
CA LEU A 214 14.26 11.11 -3.61
C LEU A 214 14.67 11.93 -4.84
N ASN A 215 15.00 11.29 -5.96
CA ASN A 215 15.34 12.00 -7.20
C ASN A 215 14.18 12.88 -7.68
N LEU A 216 12.95 12.37 -7.66
CA LEU A 216 11.77 13.14 -8.06
C LEU A 216 11.61 14.41 -7.19
N PHE A 217 11.72 14.26 -5.87
CA PHE A 217 11.53 15.38 -4.94
C PHE A 217 12.73 16.33 -4.93
N ASN A 218 13.95 15.84 -5.16
CA ASN A 218 15.15 16.67 -5.33
C ASN A 218 15.07 17.52 -6.61
N ASN A 219 14.41 17.04 -7.66
CA ASN A 219 14.19 17.81 -8.89
C ASN A 219 13.33 19.06 -8.67
N THR A 220 12.67 19.22 -7.52
CA THR A 220 12.04 20.51 -7.14
C THR A 220 13.05 21.65 -6.97
N GLY A 221 14.34 21.33 -6.87
CA GLY A 221 15.43 22.30 -6.68
C GLY A 221 15.50 22.88 -5.27
N SER A 222 14.71 22.36 -4.32
CA SER A 222 14.70 22.83 -2.94
C SER A 222 14.71 21.66 -1.96
N THR A 223 15.79 21.55 -1.19
CA THR A 223 15.95 20.57 -0.11
C THR A 223 14.81 20.63 0.91
N GLY A 224 14.33 21.82 1.25
CA GLY A 224 13.22 22.00 2.19
C GLY A 224 11.89 21.50 1.63
N VAL A 225 11.63 21.71 0.34
CA VAL A 225 10.44 21.17 -0.33
C VAL A 225 10.53 19.66 -0.45
N ALA A 226 11.69 19.12 -0.82
CA ALA A 226 11.90 17.68 -0.89
C ALA A 226 11.62 17.01 0.46
N LEU A 227 12.17 17.55 1.55
CA LEU A 227 11.92 17.05 2.91
C LEU A 227 10.43 17.14 3.28
N PHE A 228 9.78 18.26 2.98
CA PHE A 228 8.35 18.43 3.24
C PHE A 228 7.51 17.35 2.53
N LEU A 229 7.76 17.12 1.24
CA LEU A 229 7.04 16.10 0.45
C LEU A 229 7.29 14.69 1.00
N THR A 230 8.54 14.36 1.37
CA THR A 230 8.88 13.08 1.99
C THR A 230 8.15 12.87 3.32
N ILE A 231 8.09 13.90 4.17
CA ILE A 231 7.37 13.83 5.45
C ILE A 231 5.87 13.66 5.23
N VAL A 232 5.28 14.39 4.29
CA VAL A 232 3.86 14.23 3.93
C VAL A 232 3.58 12.78 3.50
N LEU A 233 4.41 12.23 2.62
CA LEU A 233 4.27 10.85 2.16
C LEU A 233 4.43 9.84 3.31
N LEU A 234 5.42 10.03 4.19
CA LEU A 234 5.64 9.20 5.38
C LEU A 234 4.41 9.18 6.28
N LEU A 235 3.83 10.35 6.57
CA LEU A 235 2.66 10.47 7.44
C LEU A 235 1.42 9.79 6.83
N LEU A 236 1.21 9.94 5.52
CA LEU A 236 0.08 9.32 4.82
C LEU A 236 0.20 7.79 4.80
N ILE A 237 1.39 7.25 4.47
CA ILE A 237 1.61 5.80 4.47
C ILE A 237 1.50 5.25 5.89
N PHE A 238 2.06 5.95 6.89
CA PHE A 238 1.97 5.51 8.27
C PHE A 238 0.52 5.51 8.79
N ALA A 239 -0.28 6.51 8.44
CA ALA A 239 -1.71 6.51 8.74
C ALA A 239 -2.44 5.32 8.09
N GLY A 240 -2.09 4.98 6.85
CA GLY A 240 -2.58 3.78 6.17
C GLY A 240 -2.13 2.47 6.82
N ASN A 241 -0.95 2.42 7.43
CA ASN A 241 -0.47 1.23 8.15
C ASN A 241 -1.31 0.95 9.41
N ILE A 242 -1.80 1.99 10.09
CA ILE A 242 -2.69 1.84 11.24
C ILE A 242 -3.98 1.12 10.82
N THR A 243 -4.59 1.52 9.70
CA THR A 243 -5.84 0.92 9.20
C THR A 243 -5.63 -0.44 8.56
N THR A 244 -4.48 -0.64 7.90
CA THR A 244 -4.08 -1.94 7.35
C THR A 244 -3.94 -2.98 8.45
N LEU A 245 -3.31 -2.64 9.57
CA LEU A 245 -3.18 -3.57 10.70
C LEU A 245 -4.54 -3.98 11.28
N ALA A 246 -5.50 -3.05 11.36
CA ALA A 246 -6.88 -3.35 11.77
C ALA A 246 -7.56 -4.38 10.84
N THR A 247 -7.24 -4.30 9.54
CA THR A 247 -7.76 -5.23 8.53
C THR A 247 -7.11 -6.61 8.68
N VAL A 248 -5.78 -6.63 8.81
CA VAL A 248 -4.99 -7.86 9.02
C VAL A 248 -5.45 -8.61 10.26
N SER A 249 -5.67 -7.92 11.38
CA SER A 249 -6.10 -8.57 12.63
C SER A 249 -7.49 -9.20 12.50
N ARG A 250 -8.45 -8.48 11.90
CA ARG A 250 -9.83 -8.96 11.69
C ARG A 250 -9.89 -10.15 10.72
N GLU A 251 -9.10 -10.11 9.66
CA GLU A 251 -9.00 -11.22 8.71
C GLU A 251 -8.39 -12.46 9.38
N LEU A 252 -7.28 -12.29 10.10
CA LEU A 252 -6.60 -13.35 10.85
C LEU A 252 -7.55 -13.98 11.90
N TRP A 253 -8.30 -13.13 12.61
CA TRP A 253 -9.33 -13.56 13.55
C TRP A 253 -10.42 -14.39 12.86
N ALA A 254 -10.98 -13.89 11.75
CA ALA A 254 -12.04 -14.57 11.02
C ALA A 254 -11.59 -15.93 10.49
N PHE A 255 -10.40 -16.02 9.88
CA PHE A 255 -9.90 -17.30 9.37
C PHE A 255 -9.55 -18.28 10.51
N SER A 256 -9.11 -17.77 11.66
CA SER A 256 -8.88 -18.58 12.87
C SER A 256 -10.20 -19.07 13.50
N ARG A 257 -11.25 -18.26 13.52
CA ARG A 257 -12.60 -18.66 13.95
C ARG A 257 -13.09 -19.90 13.20
N ASP A 258 -12.76 -19.98 11.91
CA ASP A 258 -13.13 -21.10 11.03
C ASP A 258 -12.08 -22.24 10.99
N LYS A 259 -11.12 -22.24 11.94
CA LYS A 259 -10.07 -23.26 12.09
C LYS A 259 -9.11 -23.37 10.90
N GLY A 260 -8.89 -22.26 10.20
CA GLY A 260 -7.94 -22.17 9.07
C GLY A 260 -6.46 -22.24 9.48
N PHE A 261 -6.13 -21.75 10.68
CA PHE A 261 -4.77 -21.69 11.21
C PHE A 261 -4.41 -22.83 12.18
N PRO A 262 -3.13 -23.23 12.27
CA PRO A 262 -2.63 -23.91 13.47
C PRO A 262 -2.84 -23.03 14.71
N PHE A 263 -3.18 -23.63 15.85
CA PHE A 263 -3.51 -22.92 17.10
C PHE A 263 -4.70 -21.96 17.01
N SER A 264 -5.63 -22.23 16.08
CA SER A 264 -6.78 -21.37 15.80
C SER A 264 -7.58 -20.96 17.04
N SER A 265 -7.73 -21.85 18.02
CA SER A 265 -8.45 -21.60 19.27
C SER A 265 -7.83 -20.50 20.14
N TRP A 266 -6.50 -20.34 20.08
CA TRP A 266 -5.81 -19.27 20.79
C TRP A 266 -5.89 -17.97 19.99
N ILE A 267 -5.59 -18.02 18.68
CA ILE A 267 -5.58 -16.85 17.80
C ILE A 267 -6.95 -16.18 17.74
N SER A 268 -8.03 -16.95 17.63
CA SER A 268 -9.41 -16.43 17.60
C SER A 268 -9.86 -15.79 18.93
N HIS A 269 -9.14 -16.01 20.03
CA HIS A 269 -9.45 -15.42 21.33
C HIS A 269 -8.70 -14.11 21.59
N VAL A 270 -7.51 -13.94 21.01
CA VAL A 270 -6.62 -12.79 21.26
C VAL A 270 -6.57 -11.76 20.13
N SER A 271 -7.09 -12.11 18.96
CA SER A 271 -7.15 -11.24 17.78
C SER A 271 -8.40 -10.37 17.77
#